data_AF-A0A5B1CCG4-F1
#
_entry.id   AF-A0A5B1CCG4-F1
#
_cell.length_a   1.000
_cell.length_b   1.000
_cell.length_c   1.000
_cell.angle_alpha   90.00
_cell.angle_beta   90.00
_cell.angle_gamma   90.00
#
_symmetry.space_group_name_H-M   'P 1'
#
loop_
_entity.id
_entity.type
_entity.pdbx_description
1 polymer ?
#
loop_
_entity_poly.entity_id
_entity_poly.type
_entity_poly.pdbx_seq_one_letter_code
_entity_poly.pdbx_strand_id
1 'polypeptide(L)'
;MFGLGPFEMVVIGVIAVLLFGGNLPEVARKLGGSYRELRRSLNDVQQQFRVAEFEAKKALDVTKLDEPKKSASDDDQDDEDSSKPSAPKFTPPS
;
A
#
# COMPACT_ATOMS: atom_id res chain seq x y z
N MET A 1 -11.01 -22.16 -9.28
CA MET A 1 -10.71 -22.85 -10.56
C MET A 1 -9.91 -21.93 -11.50
N PHE A 2 -8.77 -21.40 -11.06
CA PHE A 2 -7.86 -20.67 -11.95
C PHE A 2 -6.49 -21.35 -11.85
N GLY A 3 -6.35 -22.41 -12.65
CA GLY A 3 -5.15 -23.24 -12.76
C GLY A 3 -4.24 -22.71 -13.87
N LEU A 4 -3.68 -21.52 -13.67
CA LEU A 4 -2.52 -21.11 -14.46
C LEU A 4 -1.28 -21.61 -13.72
N GLY A 5 -0.89 -22.85 -14.05
CA GLY A 5 0.35 -23.40 -13.59
C GLY A 5 1.55 -22.81 -14.34
N PRO A 6 2.76 -23.11 -13.87
CA PRO A 6 3.99 -22.71 -14.57
C PRO A 6 4.04 -23.26 -16.00
N PHE A 7 3.41 -24.41 -16.27
CA PHE A 7 3.36 -24.98 -17.62
C PHE A 7 2.49 -24.15 -18.57
N GLU A 8 1.29 -23.75 -18.15
CA GLU A 8 0.39 -22.91 -18.95
C GLU A 8 1.03 -21.56 -19.28
N MET A 9 1.75 -20.96 -18.32
CA MET A 9 2.49 -19.71 -18.56
C MET A 9 3.58 -19.87 -19.63
N VAL A 10 4.28 -21.01 -19.66
CA VAL A 10 5.28 -21.29 -20.70
C VAL A 10 4.61 -21.44 -22.06
N VAL A 11 3.49 -22.17 -22.16
CA VAL A 11 2.76 -22.36 -23.43
C VAL A 11 2.28 -21.01 -23.97
N ILE A 12 1.70 -20.16 -23.12
CA ILE A 12 1.29 -18.81 -23.51
C ILE A 12 2.50 -17.97 -23.93
N GLY A 13 3.63 -18.08 -23.22
CA GLY A 13 4.88 -17.42 -23.59
C GLY A 13 5.39 -17.84 -24.96
N VAL A 14 5.36 -19.13 -25.30
CA VAL A 14 5.73 -19.64 -26.62
C VAL A 14 4.80 -19.08 -27.70
N ILE A 15 3.49 -19.12 -27.47
CA ILE A 15 2.51 -18.55 -28.42
C ILE A 15 2.78 -17.05 -28.63
N ALA A 16 3.05 -16.31 -27.55
CA ALA A 16 3.37 -14.89 -27.64
C ALA A 16 4.66 -14.65 -28.44
N VAL A 17 5.70 -15.47 -28.26
CA VAL A 17 6.92 -15.40 -29.09
C VAL A 17 6.63 -15.74 -30.56
N LEU A 18 5.72 -16.67 -30.86
CA LEU A 18 5.36 -16.98 -32.25
C LEU A 18 4.60 -15.82 -32.92
N LEU A 19 3.74 -15.13 -32.19
CA LEU A 19 2.96 -14.00 -32.70
C LEU A 19 3.80 -12.72 -32.82
N PHE A 20 4.59 -12.40 -31.80
CA PHE A 20 5.32 -11.13 -31.70
C PHE A 20 6.81 -11.25 -32.09
N GLY A 21 7.37 -12.45 -32.07
CA GLY A 21 8.77 -12.71 -32.38
C GLY A 21 9.72 -11.96 -31.44
N GLY A 22 10.74 -11.32 -32.04
CA GLY A 22 11.68 -10.45 -31.33
C GLY A 22 11.07 -9.14 -30.80
N ASN A 23 9.84 -8.80 -31.17
CA ASN A 23 9.17 -7.58 -30.69
C ASN A 23 8.49 -7.76 -29.32
N LEU A 24 8.37 -8.99 -28.81
CA LEU A 24 7.80 -9.28 -27.49
C LEU A 24 8.41 -8.43 -26.36
N PRO A 25 9.75 -8.31 -26.19
CA PRO A 25 10.35 -7.45 -25.17
C PRO A 25 10.00 -5.97 -25.36
N GLU A 26 9.83 -5.51 -26.60
CA GLU A 26 9.43 -4.12 -26.87
C GLU A 26 7.97 -3.87 -26.46
N VAL A 27 7.07 -4.79 -26.78
CA VAL A 27 5.66 -4.75 -26.37
C VAL A 27 5.55 -4.82 -24.84
N ALA A 28 6.29 -5.72 -24.19
CA ALA A 28 6.33 -5.84 -22.74
C ALA A 28 6.86 -4.56 -22.07
N ARG A 29 7.89 -3.91 -22.64
CA ARG A 29 8.41 -2.62 -22.16
C ARG A 29 7.39 -1.51 -22.31
N LYS A 30 6.69 -1.42 -23.45
CA LYS A 30 5.64 -0.42 -23.69
C LYS A 30 4.46 -0.60 -22.74
N LEU A 31 3.91 -1.81 -22.64
CA LEU A 31 2.80 -2.13 -21.74
C LEU A 31 3.18 -2.00 -20.26
N GLY A 32 4.36 -2.49 -19.88
CA GLY A 32 4.87 -2.43 -18.51
C GLY A 32 5.19 -0.99 -18.08
N GLY A 33 5.70 -0.16 -18.99
CA GLY A 33 5.87 1.27 -18.78
C GLY A 33 4.54 1.96 -18.49
N SER A 34 3.54 1.77 -19.36
CA SER A 34 2.19 2.32 -19.14
C SER A 34 1.58 1.84 -17.82
N TYR A 35 1.66 0.54 -17.51
CA TYR A 35 1.13 0.01 -16.24
C TYR A 35 1.81 0.65 -15.01
N ARG A 36 3.12 0.91 -15.08
CA ARG A 36 3.86 1.58 -13.99
C ARG A 36 3.42 3.03 -13.81
N GLU A 37 3.23 3.77 -14.90
CA GLU A 37 2.73 5.15 -14.87
C GLU A 37 1.29 5.21 -14.33
N LEU A 38 0.41 4.30 -14.80
CA LEU A 38 -0.94 4.17 -14.27
C LEU A 38 -0.93 3.88 -12.77
N ARG A 39 -0.12 2.91 -12.31
CA ARG A 39 -0.01 2.57 -10.88
C ARG A 39 0.48 3.77 -10.06
N ARG A 40 1.42 4.56 -10.60
CA ARG A 40 1.91 5.77 -9.94
C ARG A 40 0.83 6.83 -9.82
N SER A 41 0.14 7.11 -10.92
CA SER A 41 -0.97 8.08 -10.97
C SER A 41 -2.09 7.69 -10.00
N LEU A 42 -2.50 6.42 -9.97
CA LEU A 42 -3.50 5.92 -9.03
C LEU A 42 -3.08 6.09 -7.57
N ASN A 43 -1.81 5.86 -7.26
CA ASN A 43 -1.28 5.99 -5.91
C ASN A 43 -1.25 7.46 -5.44
N ASP A 44 -0.85 8.38 -6.33
CA ASP A 44 -0.83 9.81 -6.04
C ASP A 44 -2.26 10.34 -5.83
N VAL A 45 -3.23 9.85 -6.61
CA VAL A 45 -4.66 10.17 -6.45
C VAL A 45 -5.19 9.63 -5.12
N GLN A 46 -4.88 8.37 -4.77
CA GLN A 46 -5.29 7.78 -3.49
C GLN A 46 -4.74 8.56 -2.29
N GLN A 47 -3.51 9.08 -2.39
CA GLN A 47 -2.92 9.92 -1.35
C GLN A 47 -3.65 11.25 -1.20
N GLN A 48 -3.99 11.91 -2.30
CA GLN A 48 -4.75 13.17 -2.28
C GLN A 48 -6.15 12.98 -1.69
N PHE A 49 -6.86 11.91 -2.07
CA PHE A 49 -8.16 11.59 -1.48
C PHE A 49 -8.08 11.33 0.02
N ARG A 50 -7.04 10.63 0.50
CA ARG A 50 -6.84 10.39 1.94
C ARG A 50 -6.60 11.68 2.72
N VAL A 51 -5.83 12.61 2.16
CA VAL A 51 -5.58 13.93 2.79
C VAL A 51 -6.87 14.75 2.82
N ALA A 52 -7.61 14.80 1.72
CA ALA A 52 -8.89 15.52 1.66
C ALA A 52 -9.93 14.92 2.61
N GLU A 53 -9.99 13.59 2.74
CA GLU A 53 -10.86 12.91 3.69
C GLU A 53 -10.47 13.22 5.14
N PHE A 54 -9.17 13.25 5.45
CA PHE A 54 -8.68 13.63 6.78
C PHE A 54 -9.02 15.08 7.12
N GLU A 55 -8.85 16.01 6.18
CA GLU A 55 -9.23 17.42 6.38
C GLU A 55 -10.74 17.59 6.54
N ALA A 56 -11.55 16.89 5.74
CA ALA A 56 -13.00 16.92 5.86
C ALA A 56 -13.46 16.33 7.21
N LYS A 57 -12.90 15.20 7.64
CA LYS A 57 -13.19 14.62 8.97
C LYS A 57 -12.78 15.56 10.08
N LYS A 58 -11.59 16.18 10.00
CA LYS A 58 -11.12 17.15 11.00
C LYS A 58 -12.02 18.38 11.10
N ALA A 59 -12.49 18.91 9.96
CA ALA A 59 -13.41 20.05 9.95
C ALA A 59 -14.79 19.69 10.56
N LEU A 60 -15.26 18.47 10.32
CA LEU A 60 -16.51 17.97 10.91
C LEU A 60 -16.38 17.69 12.41
N ASP A 61 -15.22 17.23 12.88
CA ASP A 61 -14.97 16.99 14.31
C ASP A 61 -14.88 18.30 15.09
N VAL A 62 -14.22 19.34 14.55
CA VAL A 62 -14.12 20.67 15.20
C VAL A 62 -15.50 21.30 15.45
N THR A 63 -16.52 20.96 14.66
CA THR A 63 -17.89 21.47 14.85
C THR A 63 -18.66 20.73 15.96
N LYS A 64 -18.19 19.57 16.42
CA LYS A 64 -18.82 18.75 17.47
C LYS A 64 -18.26 19.00 18.88
N LEU A 65 -17.24 19.85 19.04
CA LEU A 65 -16.59 20.08 20.33
C LEU A 65 -17.30 21.09 21.27
N ASP A 66 -18.45 21.65 20.89
CA ASP A 66 -19.25 22.60 21.71
C ASP A 66 -20.40 21.95 22.53
N GLU A 67 -20.27 20.69 22.95
CA GLU A 67 -21.14 20.11 24.00
C GLU A 67 -20.32 19.73 25.26
N PRO A 68 -20.58 20.36 26.43
CA PRO A 68 -19.92 19.97 27.66
C PRO A 68 -20.72 18.89 28.37
N LYS A 69 -20.33 17.61 28.25
CA LYS A 69 -20.77 16.56 29.18
C LYS A 69 -19.67 15.59 29.60
N LYS A 70 -19.21 15.86 30.81
CA LYS A 70 -18.66 15.03 31.89
C LYS A 70 -18.81 13.49 31.76
N SER A 71 -17.81 12.83 32.35
CA SER A 71 -17.76 11.52 33.05
C SER A 71 -17.42 10.23 32.27
N ALA A 72 -16.20 9.75 32.59
CA ALA A 72 -15.86 8.40 33.08
C ALA A 72 -15.64 7.23 32.09
N SER A 73 -14.40 6.73 32.13
CA SER A 73 -13.93 5.34 31.98
C SER A 73 -14.13 4.63 30.64
N ASP A 74 -13.04 4.22 29.99
CA ASP A 74 -12.64 2.81 29.96
C ASP A 74 -11.24 2.63 29.35
N ASP A 75 -10.53 1.66 29.93
CA ASP A 75 -9.10 1.40 29.89
C ASP A 75 -8.46 1.21 28.51
N ASP A 76 -7.26 1.77 28.39
CA ASP A 76 -6.20 1.33 27.49
C ASP A 76 -5.78 -0.11 27.84
N GLN A 77 -5.95 -1.06 26.92
CA GLN A 77 -5.20 -2.32 26.90
C GLN A 77 -5.27 -2.95 25.49
N ASP A 78 -4.41 -2.49 24.59
CA ASP A 78 -3.97 -3.23 23.40
C ASP A 78 -2.52 -3.68 23.62
N ASP A 79 -2.35 -4.75 24.40
CA ASP A 79 -1.15 -5.59 24.37
C ASP A 79 -1.36 -6.67 23.30
N GLU A 80 -0.63 -6.61 22.19
CA GLU A 80 -0.01 -7.78 21.52
C GLU A 80 0.96 -7.32 20.41
N ASP A 81 2.24 -7.37 20.80
CA ASP A 81 3.35 -7.96 20.06
C ASP A 81 4.01 -7.25 18.84
N SER A 82 5.33 -7.27 18.94
CA SER A 82 6.36 -7.08 17.91
C SER A 82 6.66 -5.68 17.39
N SER A 83 7.59 -5.04 18.11
CA SER A 83 8.91 -4.59 17.61
C SER A 83 9.35 -3.21 18.13
N LYS A 84 9.58 -3.10 19.45
CA LYS A 84 10.39 -1.99 19.98
C LYS A 84 11.86 -2.26 19.61
N PRO A 85 12.58 -1.36 18.93
CA PRO A 85 14.00 -1.53 18.68
C PRO A 85 14.73 -1.51 20.04
N SER A 86 15.42 -2.60 20.36
CA SER A 86 16.21 -2.72 21.57
C SER A 86 17.30 -1.65 21.57
N ALA A 87 17.21 -0.69 22.48
CA ALA A 87 18.24 0.34 22.64
C ALA A 87 19.57 -0.32 23.03
N PRO A 88 20.70 0.06 22.39
CA PRO A 88 21.98 -0.56 22.67
C PRO A 88 22.40 -0.30 24.12
N LYS A 89 22.78 -1.37 24.83
CA LYS A 89 23.18 -1.30 26.23
C LYS A 89 24.53 -0.59 26.35
N PHE A 90 24.53 0.61 26.94
CA PHE A 90 25.72 1.42 27.18
C PHE A 90 26.50 0.86 28.38
N THR A 91 27.76 0.48 28.17
CA THR A 91 28.69 0.15 29.26
C THR A 91 29.72 1.28 29.39
N PRO A 92 29.81 1.97 30.54
CA PRO A 92 30.80 3.03 30.71
C PRO A 92 32.22 2.46 30.87
N PRO A 93 33.26 3.15 30.38
CA PRO A 93 34.65 2.72 30.54
C PRO A 93 35.14 2.89 31.98
N SER A 94 36.00 1.98 32.43
CA SER A 94 36.73 2.03 33.71
C SER A 94 38.02 2.85 33.61
#